data_AF-A0A7C4R7H4-F1
#
_entry.id   AF-A0A7C4R7H4-F1
#
_cell.length_a   1.000
_cell.length_b   1.000
_cell.length_c   1.000
_cell.angle_alpha   90.00
_cell.angle_beta   90.00
_cell.angle_gamma   90.00
#
_symmetry.space_group_name_H-M   'P 1'
#
loop_
_entity.id
_entity.type
_entity.pdbx_description
1 polymer ?
#
loop_
_entity_poly.entity_id
_entity_poly.type
_entity_poly.pdbx_seq_one_letter_code
_entity_poly.pdbx_strand_id
1 'polypeptide(L)'
;MILATSLFLSLMSLLALSLLLGAYAQDVRSAQSLFGLISIPIFVPAFVLMYADISLLPLGLQIILYAIPFSYPMITARVVLLGNYFVPLLGIFYNAAFTALVLLIATKFFSSEKVVTARITSKRKRAETA
;
A
#
# COMPACT_ATOMS: atom_id res chain seq x y z
N MET A 1 -16.52 13.26 -2.70
CA MET A 1 -15.20 13.30 -2.03
C MET A 1 -14.75 11.94 -1.51
N ILE A 2 -15.62 11.15 -0.86
CA ILE A 2 -15.31 9.82 -0.29
C ILE A 2 -14.58 8.88 -1.29
N LEU A 3 -15.09 8.77 -2.53
CA LEU A 3 -14.44 7.95 -3.57
C LEU A 3 -13.01 8.41 -3.87
N ALA A 4 -12.80 9.72 -4.05
CA ALA A 4 -11.48 10.28 -4.35
C ALA A 4 -10.49 10.00 -3.21
N THR A 5 -10.92 10.15 -1.96
CA THR A 5 -10.10 9.83 -0.78
C THR A 5 -9.77 8.35 -0.69
N SER A 6 -10.74 7.47 -0.91
CA SER A 6 -10.51 6.02 -0.91
C SER A 6 -9.52 5.62 -2.01
N LEU A 7 -9.71 6.13 -3.23
CA LEU A 7 -8.81 5.86 -4.35
C LEU A 7 -7.40 6.39 -4.08
N PHE A 8 -7.30 7.62 -3.60
CA PHE A 8 -6.03 8.25 -3.26
C PHE A 8 -5.25 7.45 -2.21
N LEU A 9 -5.89 7.06 -1.11
CA LEU A 9 -5.26 6.25 -0.07
C LEU A 9 -4.78 4.90 -0.59
N SER A 10 -5.59 4.21 -1.40
CA SER A 10 -5.16 2.93 -1.98
C SER A 10 -3.97 3.09 -2.94
N LEU A 11 -3.93 4.16 -3.74
CA LEU A 11 -2.77 4.46 -4.59
C LEU A 11 -1.53 4.81 -3.76
N MET A 12 -1.67 5.61 -2.70
CA MET A 12 -0.56 5.91 -1.78
C MET A 12 -0.02 4.64 -1.12
N SER A 13 -0.90 3.75 -0.67
CA SER A 13 -0.50 2.46 -0.13
C SER A 13 0.25 1.61 -1.13
N LEU A 14 -0.20 1.59 -2.39
CA LEU A 14 0.46 0.83 -3.46
C LEU A 14 1.89 1.35 -3.68
N LEU A 15 2.05 2.67 -3.75
CA LEU A 15 3.35 3.31 -3.93
C LEU A 15 4.29 3.01 -2.75
N ALA A 16 3.79 3.07 -1.52
CA ALA A 16 4.58 2.74 -0.33
C ALA A 16 5.04 1.27 -0.33
N LEU A 17 4.17 0.35 -0.76
CA LEU A 17 4.50 -1.08 -0.92
C LEU A 17 5.53 -1.29 -2.03
N SER A 18 5.34 -0.67 -3.18
CA SER A 18 6.30 -0.74 -4.30
C SER A 18 7.68 -0.19 -3.91
N LEU A 19 7.72 0.91 -3.15
CA LEU A 19 8.97 1.48 -2.65
C LEU A 19 9.69 0.51 -1.72
N LEU A 20 8.96 -0.14 -0.80
CA LEU A 20 9.52 -1.18 0.07
C LEU A 20 10.12 -2.33 -0.74
N LEU A 21 9.36 -2.88 -1.70
CA LEU A 21 9.81 -4.00 -2.52
C LEU A 21 11.02 -3.65 -3.38
N GLY A 22 11.02 -2.44 -3.96
CA GLY A 22 12.14 -1.92 -4.73
C GLY A 22 13.41 -1.81 -3.90
N ALA A 23 13.30 -1.51 -2.61
CA ALA A 23 14.44 -1.40 -1.71
C ALA A 23 15.12 -2.76 -1.41
N TYR A 24 14.41 -3.88 -1.58
CA TYR A 24 14.98 -5.24 -1.47
C TYR A 24 15.49 -5.79 -2.82
N ALA A 25 15.18 -5.13 -3.92
CA ALA A 25 15.55 -5.61 -5.25
C ALA A 25 16.98 -5.18 -5.62
N GLN A 26 17.77 -6.13 -6.10
CA GLN A 26 19.16 -5.86 -6.54
C GLN A 26 19.21 -5.09 -7.87
N ASP A 27 18.22 -5.31 -8.74
CA ASP A 27 18.14 -4.71 -10.07
C ASP A 27 16.69 -4.35 -10.42
N VAL A 28 16.50 -3.42 -11.35
CA VAL A 28 15.18 -2.97 -11.83
C VAL A 28 14.33 -4.16 -12.31
N ARG A 29 14.94 -5.14 -12.97
CA ARG A 29 14.26 -6.34 -13.44
C ARG A 29 13.71 -7.20 -12.30
N SER A 30 14.49 -7.33 -11.22
CA SER A 30 14.09 -8.06 -10.01
C SER A 30 12.98 -7.33 -9.27
N ALA A 31 13.05 -5.99 -9.17
CA ALA A 31 11.98 -5.17 -8.59
C ALA A 31 10.67 -5.34 -9.36
N GLN A 32 10.75 -5.33 -10.69
CA GLN A 32 9.58 -5.51 -11.56
C GLN A 32 8.98 -6.92 -11.43
N SER A 33 9.81 -7.96 -11.30
CA SER A 33 9.33 -9.33 -11.05
C SER A 33 8.60 -9.46 -9.71
N LEU A 34 9.17 -8.90 -8.63
CA LEU A 34 8.55 -8.87 -7.30
C LEU A 34 7.23 -8.11 -7.29
N PHE A 35 7.19 -6.96 -7.95
CA PHE A 35 5.95 -6.20 -8.12
C PHE A 35 4.90 -7.00 -8.91
N GLY A 36 5.31 -7.70 -9.97
CA GLY A 36 4.43 -8.59 -10.73
C GLY A 36 3.76 -9.63 -9.84
N LEU A 37 4.52 -10.29 -8.96
CA LEU A 37 3.96 -11.27 -8.02
C LEU A 37 2.95 -10.65 -7.05
N ILE A 38 3.27 -9.48 -6.50
CA ILE A 38 2.40 -8.77 -5.54
C ILE A 38 1.19 -8.11 -6.20
N SER A 39 1.26 -7.84 -7.50
CA SER A 39 0.14 -7.27 -8.24
C SER A 39 -1.03 -8.25 -8.40
N ILE A 40 -0.78 -9.57 -8.34
CA ILE A 40 -1.82 -10.61 -8.44
C ILE A 40 -2.91 -10.44 -7.36
N PRO A 41 -2.60 -10.44 -6.04
CA PRO A 41 -3.61 -10.24 -5.01
C PRO A 41 -4.25 -8.85 -5.01
N ILE A 42 -3.72 -7.89 -5.78
CA ILE A 42 -4.27 -6.54 -5.93
C ILE A 42 -5.29 -6.50 -7.08
N PHE A 43 -4.92 -7.09 -8.22
CA PHE A 43 -5.77 -7.10 -9.41
C PHE A 43 -6.89 -8.14 -9.36
N VAL A 44 -6.67 -9.30 -8.74
CA VAL A 44 -7.71 -10.34 -8.63
C VAL A 44 -9.00 -9.79 -7.98
N PRO A 45 -8.95 -9.11 -6.82
CA PRO A 45 -10.12 -8.44 -6.25
C PRO A 45 -10.74 -7.41 -7.18
N ALA A 46 -9.92 -6.61 -7.85
CA ALA A 46 -10.41 -5.59 -8.76
C ALA A 46 -11.22 -6.20 -9.92
N PHE A 47 -10.71 -7.29 -10.52
CA PHE A 47 -11.44 -8.02 -11.56
C PHE A 47 -12.73 -8.65 -11.02
N VAL A 48 -12.69 -9.30 -9.86
CA VAL A 48 -13.89 -9.90 -9.25
C VAL A 48 -14.96 -8.84 -9.00
N LEU A 49 -14.59 -7.72 -8.38
CA LEU A 49 -15.50 -6.63 -8.05
C LEU A 49 -15.98 -5.87 -9.29
N MET A 50 -15.26 -5.92 -10.40
CA MET A 50 -15.71 -5.33 -11.66
C MET A 50 -16.96 -6.04 -12.21
N TYR A 51 -17.06 -7.36 -12.04
CA TYR A 51 -18.17 -8.16 -12.58
C TYR A 51 -19.22 -8.55 -11.53
N ALA A 52 -18.83 -8.74 -10.28
CA ALA A 52 -19.72 -9.18 -9.20
C ALA A 52 -19.92 -8.09 -8.15
N ASP A 53 -21.13 -8.01 -7.60
CA ASP A 53 -21.36 -7.25 -6.37
C ASP A 53 -20.84 -8.05 -5.18
N ILE A 54 -20.13 -7.38 -4.27
CA ILE A 54 -19.61 -8.03 -3.07
C ILE A 54 -20.73 -8.64 -2.22
N SER A 55 -21.91 -8.01 -2.20
CA SER A 55 -23.09 -8.44 -1.43
C SER A 55 -23.68 -9.76 -1.93
N LEU A 56 -23.42 -10.11 -3.20
CA LEU A 56 -23.92 -11.33 -3.84
C LEU A 56 -22.92 -12.49 -3.78
N LEU A 57 -21.69 -12.25 -3.31
CA LEU A 57 -20.66 -13.27 -3.21
C LEU A 57 -20.87 -14.17 -1.97
N PRO A 58 -20.38 -15.41 -2.00
CA PRO A 58 -20.33 -16.26 -0.80
C PRO A 58 -19.56 -15.58 0.33
N LEU A 59 -19.99 -15.80 1.57
CA LEU A 59 -19.43 -15.15 2.78
C LEU A 59 -17.90 -15.25 2.85
N GLY A 60 -17.33 -16.41 2.50
CA GLY A 60 -15.87 -16.60 2.45
C GLY A 60 -15.16 -15.64 1.49
N LEU A 61 -15.71 -15.41 0.29
CA LEU A 61 -15.14 -14.49 -0.69
C LEU A 61 -15.29 -13.03 -0.22
N GLN A 62 -16.41 -12.69 0.40
CA GLN A 62 -16.61 -11.36 0.97
C GLN A 62 -15.53 -11.01 1.99
N ILE A 63 -15.25 -11.93 2.93
CA ILE A 63 -14.22 -11.72 3.95
C ILE A 63 -12.85 -11.47 3.31
N ILE A 64 -12.48 -12.28 2.31
CA ILE A 64 -11.19 -12.13 1.61
C ILE A 64 -11.10 -10.75 0.93
N LEU A 65 -12.15 -10.34 0.23
CA LEU A 65 -12.16 -9.06 -0.49
C LEU A 65 -12.12 -7.86 0.48
N TYR A 66 -12.84 -7.93 1.60
CA TYR A 66 -12.81 -6.90 2.64
C TYR A 66 -11.48 -6.84 3.40
N ALA A 67 -10.71 -7.92 3.45
CA ALA A 67 -9.37 -7.91 4.06
C ALA A 67 -8.35 -7.15 3.19
N ILE A 68 -8.58 -7.07 1.88
CA ILE A 68 -7.64 -6.45 0.94
C ILE A 68 -7.92 -4.95 0.84
N PRO A 69 -6.97 -4.08 1.24
CA PRO A 69 -7.18 -2.62 1.26
C PRO A 69 -7.51 -2.05 -0.13
N PHE A 70 -6.91 -2.62 -1.18
CA PHE A 70 -7.10 -2.23 -2.58
C PHE A 70 -8.49 -2.56 -3.15
N SER A 71 -9.31 -3.36 -2.45
CA SER A 71 -10.69 -3.66 -2.84
C SER A 71 -11.66 -2.51 -2.53
N TYR A 72 -11.37 -1.71 -1.50
CA TYR A 72 -12.29 -0.68 -1.01
C TYR A 72 -12.58 0.47 -1.97
N PRO A 73 -11.67 0.94 -2.84
CA PRO A 73 -12.03 1.92 -3.88
C PRO A 73 -13.12 1.42 -4.81
N MET A 74 -13.06 0.14 -5.22
CA MET A 74 -14.07 -0.46 -6.08
C MET A 74 -15.42 -0.62 -5.37
N ILE A 75 -15.41 -1.07 -4.11
CA ILE A 75 -16.62 -1.16 -3.28
C ILE A 75 -17.23 0.23 -3.10
N THR A 76 -16.40 1.22 -2.75
CA THR A 76 -16.81 2.61 -2.53
C THR A 76 -17.43 3.22 -3.79
N ALA A 77 -16.87 2.95 -4.97
CA ALA A 77 -17.38 3.46 -6.24
C ALA A 77 -18.85 3.07 -6.48
N ARG A 78 -19.28 1.89 -6.01
CA ARG A 78 -20.68 1.45 -6.11
C ARG A 78 -21.53 1.88 -4.92
N VAL A 79 -21.07 1.63 -3.70
CA VAL A 79 -21.88 1.80 -2.47
C VAL A 79 -22.18 3.28 -2.20
N VAL A 80 -21.31 4.20 -2.61
CA VAL A 80 -21.57 5.65 -2.57
C VAL A 80 -22.70 6.07 -3.51
N LEU A 81 -22.85 5.41 -4.66
CA LEU A 81 -23.96 5.67 -5.59
C LEU A 81 -25.30 5.18 -5.03
N LEU A 82 -25.25 4.12 -4.20
CA LEU A 82 -26.39 3.55 -3.49
C LEU A 82 -26.77 4.34 -2.21
N GLY A 83 -26.07 5.43 -1.89
CA GLY A 83 -26.36 6.29 -0.74
C GLY A 83 -25.90 5.73 0.62
N ASN A 84 -25.16 4.63 0.65
CA ASN A 84 -24.61 4.06 1.88
C ASN A 84 -23.16 4.52 2.08
N TYR A 85 -22.90 5.24 3.16
CA TYR A 85 -21.57 5.78 3.46
C TYR A 85 -20.81 5.01 4.54
N PHE A 86 -21.45 4.03 5.19
CA PHE A 86 -20.87 3.31 6.32
C PHE A 86 -19.68 2.43 5.90
N VAL A 87 -19.87 1.61 4.87
CA VAL A 87 -18.81 0.73 4.33
C VAL A 87 -17.63 1.53 3.75
N PRO A 88 -17.87 2.59 2.95
CA PRO A 88 -16.79 3.47 2.50
C PRO A 88 -15.98 4.13 3.63
N LEU A 89 -16.62 4.60 4.69
CA LEU A 89 -15.92 5.24 5.82
C LEU A 89 -15.00 4.25 6.54
N LEU A 90 -15.49 3.04 6.82
CA LEU A 90 -14.68 1.97 7.40
C LEU A 90 -13.51 1.61 6.48
N GLY A 91 -13.75 1.55 5.17
CA GLY A 91 -12.71 1.31 4.17
C GLY A 91 -11.62 2.37 4.12
N ILE A 92 -11.98 3.65 4.30
CA ILE A 92 -11.03 4.75 4.40
C ILE A 92 -10.16 4.59 5.65
N PHE A 93 -10.77 4.30 6.80
CA PHE A 93 -10.03 4.12 8.05
C PHE A 93 -9.07 2.92 7.95
N TYR A 94 -9.55 1.81 7.40
CA TYR A 94 -8.73 0.61 7.16
C TYR A 94 -7.56 0.89 6.20
N ASN A 95 -7.81 1.54 5.05
CA ASN A 95 -6.76 1.90 4.11
C ASN A 95 -5.74 2.87 4.71
N ALA A 96 -6.20 3.85 5.49
CA ALA A 96 -5.31 4.82 6.14
C ALA A 96 -4.42 4.13 7.17
N ALA A 97 -4.98 3.26 8.02
CA ALA A 97 -4.21 2.48 8.99
C ALA A 97 -3.18 1.57 8.31
N PHE A 98 -3.58 0.87 7.25
CA PHE A 98 -2.68 0.02 6.46
C PHE A 98 -1.56 0.84 5.81
N THR A 99 -1.89 1.96 5.16
CA THR A 99 -0.90 2.85 4.54
C THR A 99 0.09 3.38 5.58
N ALA A 100 -0.39 3.82 6.74
CA ALA A 100 0.45 4.27 7.83
C ALA A 100 1.38 3.15 8.33
N LEU A 101 0.88 1.93 8.47
CA LEU A 101 1.69 0.77 8.85
C LEU A 101 2.81 0.52 7.83
N VAL A 102 2.50 0.52 6.54
CA VAL A 102 3.49 0.34 5.46
C VAL A 102 4.53 1.45 5.49
N LEU A 103 4.12 2.71 5.68
CA LEU A 103 5.05 3.84 5.80
C LEU A 103 5.93 3.75 7.05
N LEU A 104 5.40 3.30 8.19
CA LEU A 104 6.19 3.07 9.39
C LEU A 104 7.25 1.99 9.18
N ILE A 105 6.91 0.90 8.47
CA ILE A 105 7.87 -0.13 8.09
C ILE A 105 8.93 0.44 7.14
N ALA A 106 8.51 1.21 6.14
CA ALA A 106 9.41 1.86 5.18
C ALA A 106 10.39 2.80 5.86
N THR A 107 9.89 3.72 6.68
CA THR A 107 10.74 4.67 7.41
C THR A 107 11.74 3.94 8.32
N LYS A 108 11.33 2.87 9.02
CA LYS A 108 12.25 2.05 9.83
C LYS A 108 13.32 1.38 8.99
N PHE A 109 12.95 0.81 7.84
CA PHE A 109 13.88 0.18 6.90
C PHE A 109 14.92 1.19 6.37
N PHE A 110 14.46 2.32 5.79
CA PHE A 110 15.35 3.36 5.25
C PHE A 110 16.17 4.09 6.32
N SER A 111 15.65 4.21 7.55
CA SER A 111 16.40 4.80 8.67
C SER A 111 17.51 3.87 9.17
N SER A 112 17.34 2.55 9.02
CA SER A 112 18.37 1.57 9.36
C SER A 112 19.62 1.72 8.48
N GLU A 113 19.49 2.13 7.22
CA GLU A 113 20.64 2.41 6.34
C GLU A 113 21.28 3.79 6.61
N LYS A 114 20.53 4.77 7.13
CA LYS A 114 21.06 6.11 7.46
C LYS A 114 22.02 6.17 8.65
N VAL A 115 22.16 5.12 9.46
CA VAL A 115 23.18 5.08 10.54
C VAL A 115 24.59 4.86 9.99
N VAL A 116 24.74 4.25 8.81
CA VAL A 116 26.07 3.91 8.27
C VAL A 116 26.73 5.12 7.59
N THR A 117 25.99 5.88 6.78
CA THR A 117 26.58 7.01 6.02
C THR A 117 26.81 8.26 6.87
N ALA A 118 25.99 8.51 7.91
CA ALA A 118 26.18 9.67 8.80
C ALA A 118 27.46 9.59 9.65
N ARG A 119 28.02 8.39 9.88
CA ARG A 119 29.28 8.22 10.62
C ARG A 119 30.55 8.46 9.78
N ILE A 120 30.47 8.39 8.45
CA ILE A 120 31.66 8.45 7.58
C ILE A 120 32.11 9.92 7.35
N THR A 121 31.19 10.88 7.32
CA THR A 121 31.54 12.30 7.16
C THR A 121 32.16 12.91 8.43
N SER A 122 31.81 12.41 9.62
CA SER A 122 32.33 12.97 10.88
C SER A 122 33.81 12.62 11.14
N LYS A 123 34.30 11.49 10.60
CA LYS A 123 35.72 11.10 10.76
C LYS A 123 36.69 11.89 9.87
N ARG A 124 36.24 12.51 8.78
CA ARG A 124 37.15 13.21 7.84
C ARG A 124 37.52 14.62 8.29
N LYS A 125 36.78 15.22 9.23
CA LYS A 125 37.11 16.55 9.80
C LYS A 125 38.13 16.51 10.96
N ARG A 126 38.67 15.35 11.32
CA ARG A 126 39.65 15.20 12.42
C ARG A 126 41.06 14.82 11.98
N ALA A 127 41.31 14.73 10.67
CA ALA A 127 42.61 14.35 10.10
C ALA A 127 43.35 15.53 9.42
N GLU A 128 42.80 16.75 9.45
CA GLU A 128 43.46 17.97 8.91
C GLU A 128 43.86 18.97 10.01
N THR A 129 43.91 18.54 11.28
CA THR A 129 44.28 19.45 12.40
C THR A 129 45.13 18.80 13.49
N ALA A 130 45.90 17.75 13.18
CA ALA A 130 46.89 17.17 14.08
C ALA A 130 48.23 17.01 13.38
#